data_AF-A0A2S7QMU2-F1
#
_entry.id   AF-A0A2S7QMU2-F1
#
_cell.length_a   1.000
_cell.length_b   1.000
_cell.length_c   1.000
_cell.angle_alpha   90.00
_cell.angle_beta   90.00
_cell.angle_gamma   90.00
#
_symmetry.space_group_name_H-M   'P 1'
#
loop_
_entity.id
_entity.type
_entity.pdbx_description
1 polymer ?
#
loop_
_entity_poly.entity_id
_entity_poly.type
_entity_poly.pdbx_seq_one_letter_code
_entity_poly.pdbx_strand_id
1 'polypeptide(L)'
;MLTPLAPTSVRRAPRVQCTHLGCTKTFTRDNDRLRHEGSAHRNNHGQYLCPIVGCRKSRGQGYSRPDKVTEHLWKMHADLGYTKKA
;
A
#
# COMPACT_ATOMS: atom_id res chain seq x y z
N MET A 1 -34.72 27.12 12.09
CA MET A 1 -35.26 25.83 11.61
C MET A 1 -34.08 24.93 11.29
N LEU A 2 -33.77 23.95 12.16
CA LEU A 2 -32.66 23.02 11.93
C LEU A 2 -33.14 21.86 11.05
N THR A 3 -32.50 21.64 9.91
CA THR A 3 -32.78 20.52 9.00
C THR A 3 -32.09 19.26 9.51
N PRO A 4 -32.79 18.15 9.82
CA PRO A 4 -32.14 16.90 10.18
C PRO A 4 -31.56 16.23 8.92
N LEU A 5 -30.24 16.01 8.91
CA LEU A 5 -29.56 15.19 7.92
C LEU A 5 -29.94 13.72 8.15
N ALA A 6 -30.54 13.10 7.14
CA ALA A 6 -30.93 11.69 7.17
C ALA A 6 -29.72 10.78 7.44
N PRO A 7 -29.87 9.71 8.25
CA PRO A 7 -28.84 8.70 8.39
C PRO A 7 -28.71 7.96 7.06
N THR A 8 -27.61 8.20 6.34
CA THR A 8 -27.25 7.38 5.18
C THR A 8 -27.06 5.96 5.67
N SER A 9 -28.02 5.09 5.38
CA SER A 9 -27.92 3.67 5.63
C SER A 9 -26.78 3.13 4.77
N VAL A 10 -25.58 3.07 5.36
CA VAL A 10 -24.39 2.50 4.72
C VAL A 10 -24.68 1.01 4.55
N ARG A 11 -25.21 0.64 3.38
CA ARG A 11 -25.32 -0.76 2.97
C ARG A 11 -23.93 -1.37 3.13
N ARG A 12 -23.80 -2.29 4.09
CA ARG A 12 -22.54 -2.98 4.37
C ARG A 12 -22.24 -3.84 3.15
N ALA A 13 -21.32 -3.38 2.30
CA ALA A 13 -20.85 -4.17 1.17
C ALA A 13 -20.30 -5.52 1.67
N PRO A 14 -20.47 -6.61 0.90
CA PRO A 14 -19.88 -7.90 1.24
C PRO A 14 -18.37 -7.73 1.47
N ARG A 15 -17.88 -8.23 2.62
CA ARG A 15 -16.45 -8.21 2.91
C ARG A 15 -15.79 -9.38 2.20
N VAL A 16 -14.68 -9.12 1.52
CA VAL A 16 -13.87 -10.11 0.83
C VAL A 16 -12.74 -10.56 1.75
N GLN A 17 -12.68 -11.84 2.08
CA GLN A 17 -11.62 -12.41 2.94
C GLN A 17 -10.38 -12.78 2.12
N CYS A 18 -9.21 -12.65 2.72
CA CYS A 18 -7.96 -13.20 2.19
C CYS A 18 -8.08 -14.72 1.99
N THR A 19 -7.56 -15.24 0.87
CA THR A 19 -7.63 -16.68 0.55
C THR A 19 -6.49 -17.49 1.17
N HIS A 20 -5.48 -16.83 1.74
CA HIS A 20 -4.36 -17.52 2.38
C HIS A 20 -4.77 -18.24 3.69
N LEU A 21 -4.36 -19.50 3.79
CA LEU A 21 -4.55 -20.33 4.98
C LEU A 21 -3.96 -19.65 6.22
N GLY A 22 -4.79 -19.44 7.24
CA GLY A 22 -4.41 -18.77 8.49
C GLY A 22 -4.50 -17.24 8.47
N CYS A 23 -4.92 -16.62 7.36
CA CYS A 23 -5.14 -15.16 7.32
C CYS A 23 -6.61 -14.80 7.60
N THR A 24 -6.83 -14.00 8.65
CA THR A 24 -8.17 -13.55 9.09
C THR A 24 -8.54 -12.16 8.56
N LYS A 25 -7.74 -11.58 7.65
CA LYS A 25 -7.95 -10.23 7.12
C LYS A 25 -9.13 -10.20 6.16
N THR A 26 -10.01 -9.22 6.34
CA THR A 26 -11.16 -8.96 5.46
C THR A 26 -11.12 -7.54 4.92
N PHE A 27 -11.55 -7.39 3.67
CA PHE A 27 -11.48 -6.15 2.90
C PHE A 27 -12.85 -5.80 2.35
N THR A 28 -13.08 -4.52 2.07
CA THR A 28 -14.32 -4.05 1.42
C THR A 28 -14.29 -4.24 -0.09
N ARG A 29 -13.11 -4.39 -0.70
CA ARG A 29 -12.93 -4.59 -2.13
C ARG A 29 -11.92 -5.71 -2.40
N ASP A 30 -12.12 -6.40 -3.52
CA ASP A 30 -11.21 -7.45 -3.98
C ASP A 30 -9.80 -6.89 -4.28
N ASN A 31 -9.71 -5.71 -4.86
CA ASN A 31 -8.43 -5.03 -5.13
C ASN A 31 -7.56 -4.86 -3.87
N ASP A 32 -8.18 -4.52 -2.74
CA ASP A 32 -7.48 -4.40 -1.46
C ASP A 32 -7.03 -5.76 -0.93
N ARG A 33 -7.86 -6.81 -1.11
CA ARG A 33 -7.48 -8.20 -0.81
C ARG A 33 -6.27 -8.61 -1.66
N LEU A 34 -6.32 -8.46 -2.97
CA LEU A 34 -5.21 -8.84 -3.88
C LEU A 34 -3.91 -8.13 -3.51
N ARG A 35 -3.98 -6.82 -3.19
CA ARG A 35 -2.83 -6.05 -2.69
C ARG A 35 -2.28 -6.61 -1.39
N HIS A 36 -3.15 -6.96 -0.45
CA HIS A 36 -2.74 -7.61 0.80
C HIS A 36 -2.07 -8.96 0.53
N GLU A 37 -2.63 -9.80 -0.33
CA GLU A 37 -2.07 -11.12 -0.66
C GLU A 37 -0.66 -11.00 -1.27
N GLY A 38 -0.50 -10.10 -2.23
CA GLY A 38 0.80 -9.83 -2.86
C GLY A 38 1.86 -9.26 -1.89
N SER A 39 1.46 -8.51 -0.88
CA SER A 39 2.40 -7.86 0.06
C SER A 39 2.67 -8.67 1.32
N ALA A 40 1.66 -9.37 1.85
CA ALA A 40 1.73 -10.06 3.13
C ALA A 40 2.08 -11.55 2.98
N HIS A 41 1.71 -12.16 1.85
CA HIS A 41 1.89 -13.61 1.65
C HIS A 41 2.84 -13.94 0.51
N ARG A 42 2.85 -13.14 -0.56
CA ARG A 42 3.75 -13.38 -1.71
C ARG A 42 5.20 -12.91 -1.50
N ASN A 43 5.61 -12.64 -0.25
CA ASN A 43 6.95 -12.20 0.17
C ASN A 43 7.77 -11.44 -0.91
N ASN A 44 7.16 -10.47 -1.62
CA ASN A 44 7.83 -9.71 -2.68
C ASN A 44 8.82 -8.67 -2.13
N HIS A 45 9.18 -8.78 -0.85
CA HIS A 45 10.09 -7.90 -0.15
C HIS A 45 11.47 -8.05 -0.79
N GLY A 46 11.96 -7.00 -1.45
CA GLY A 46 13.30 -6.96 -2.03
C GLY A 46 13.33 -6.79 -3.55
N GLN A 47 12.20 -6.90 -4.24
CA GLN A 47 12.15 -6.66 -5.69
C GLN A 47 12.28 -5.18 -6.06
N TYR A 48 11.87 -4.29 -5.17
CA TYR A 48 11.91 -2.86 -5.43
C TYR A 48 12.94 -2.21 -4.52
N LEU A 49 14.15 -2.00 -5.03
CA LEU A 49 15.25 -1.34 -4.31
C LEU A 49 15.31 0.15 -4.66
N CYS A 50 15.90 0.95 -3.77
CA CYS A 50 16.20 2.33 -4.12
C CYS A 50 17.30 2.37 -5.21
N PRO A 51 17.09 3.06 -6.34
CA PRO A 51 18.10 3.19 -7.40
C PRO A 51 19.29 4.07 -7.02
N ILE A 52 19.21 4.82 -5.91
CA ILE A 52 20.28 5.71 -5.48
C ILE A 52 21.42 4.91 -4.85
N VAL A 53 22.58 4.93 -5.53
CA VAL A 53 23.82 4.32 -5.05
C VAL A 53 24.24 4.99 -3.74
N GLY A 54 24.44 4.18 -2.70
CA GLY A 54 24.76 4.65 -1.34
C GLY A 54 23.54 4.85 -0.42
N CYS A 55 22.31 4.70 -0.92
CA CYS A 55 21.14 4.70 -0.05
C CYS A 55 21.06 3.40 0.78
N ARG A 56 20.81 3.52 2.08
CA ARG A 56 20.64 2.36 2.99
C ARG A 56 19.53 1.41 2.53
N LYS A 57 18.54 1.90 1.78
CA LYS A 57 17.42 1.14 1.20
C LYS A 57 17.71 0.59 -0.21
N SER A 58 18.90 0.86 -0.76
CA SER A 58 19.38 0.30 -2.03
C SER A 58 19.94 -1.11 -1.87
N ARG A 59 20.41 -1.46 -0.67
CA ARG A 59 21.02 -2.77 -0.37
C ARG A 59 20.32 -3.42 0.83
N GLY A 60 19.61 -4.53 0.61
CA GLY A 60 18.92 -5.28 1.66
C GLY A 60 17.54 -5.79 1.24
N GLN A 61 16.59 -5.83 2.19
CA GLN A 61 15.23 -6.38 2.01
C GLN A 61 14.33 -5.52 1.09
N GLY A 62 14.84 -4.44 0.53
CA GLY A 62 14.13 -3.53 -0.38
C GLY A 62 12.71 -3.17 0.07
N TYR A 63 11.86 -2.87 -0.90
CA TYR A 63 10.45 -2.65 -0.72
C TYR A 63 9.68 -3.75 -1.41
N SER A 64 8.51 -4.07 -0.86
CA SER A 64 7.59 -5.04 -1.45
C SER A 64 6.78 -4.44 -2.60
N ARG A 65 6.79 -3.10 -2.77
CA ARG A 65 5.99 -2.36 -3.74
C ARG A 65 6.71 -1.14 -4.32
N PRO A 66 6.45 -0.79 -5.60
CA PRO A 66 7.05 0.38 -6.25
C PRO A 66 6.56 1.69 -5.64
N ASP A 67 5.29 1.75 -5.20
CA ASP A 67 4.71 2.95 -4.60
C ASP A 67 5.52 3.40 -3.38
N LYS A 68 6.07 2.45 -2.62
CA LYS A 68 6.89 2.74 -1.44
C LYS A 68 8.31 3.17 -1.79
N VAL A 69 8.84 2.73 -2.94
CA VAL A 69 10.10 3.28 -3.47
C VAL A 69 9.90 4.70 -3.94
N THR A 70 8.86 4.97 -4.72
CA THR A 70 8.48 6.35 -5.07
C THR A 70 8.27 7.16 -3.81
N GLU A 71 7.59 6.58 -2.80
CA GLU A 71 7.35 7.24 -1.52
C GLU A 71 8.65 7.55 -0.75
N HIS A 72 9.67 6.73 -0.94
CA HIS A 72 10.99 6.93 -0.34
C HIS A 72 11.78 7.97 -1.11
N LEU A 73 11.75 7.93 -2.44
CA LEU A 73 12.55 8.78 -3.33
C LEU A 73 12.26 10.26 -3.11
N TRP A 74 11.03 10.71 -3.24
CA TRP A 74 10.66 12.10 -2.97
C TRP A 74 10.72 12.55 -1.49
N LYS A 75 10.95 11.66 -0.51
CA LYS A 75 11.08 12.01 0.92
C LYS A 75 12.55 12.08 1.34
N MET A 76 13.33 11.08 0.93
CA MET A 76 14.74 10.91 1.30
C MET A 76 15.71 11.40 0.23
N HIS A 77 15.24 11.51 -1.01
CA HIS A 77 16.00 11.95 -2.18
C HIS A 77 15.29 13.10 -2.92
N ALA A 78 14.47 13.89 -2.21
CA ALA A 78 13.85 15.10 -2.75
C ALA A 78 14.90 16.03 -3.40
N ASP A 79 16.05 16.15 -2.74
CA ASP A 79 17.21 16.94 -3.15
C ASP A 79 17.83 16.49 -4.49
N LEU A 80 17.64 15.22 -4.87
CA LEU A 80 18.10 14.68 -6.15
C LEU A 80 17.08 14.90 -7.28
N GLY A 81 16.07 15.74 -7.08
CA GLY A 81 15.04 16.05 -8.07
C GLY A 81 13.84 15.09 -8.08
N TYR A 82 13.72 14.20 -7.09
CA TYR A 82 12.54 13.35 -6.97
C TYR A 82 11.42 14.12 -6.28
N THR A 83 10.37 14.48 -7.01
CA THR A 83 9.22 15.23 -6.47
C THR A 83 7.93 14.42 -6.53
N LYS A 84 6.92 14.83 -5.75
CA LYS A 84 5.55 14.30 -5.90
C LYS A 84 5.08 14.62 -7.31
N LYS A 85 4.76 13.60 -8.11
CA LYS A 85 3.90 13.83 -9.26
C LYS A 85 2.48 13.99 -8.71
N ALA A 86 1.95 15.21 -8.82
CA ALA A 86 0.64 15.62 -8.30
C ALA A 86 -0.49 14.95 -9.08
#